data_AF-A0A3D3UQ34-F1
#
_entry.id   AF-A0A3D3UQ34-F1
#
_cell.length_a   1.000
_cell.length_b   1.000
_cell.length_c   1.000
_cell.angle_alpha   90.00
_cell.angle_beta   90.00
_cell.angle_gamma   90.00
#
_symmetry.space_group_name_H-M   'P 1'
#
loop_
_entity.id
_entity.type
_entity.pdbx_description
1 polymer ?
#
loop_
_entity_poly.entity_id
_entity_poly.type
_entity_poly.pdbx_seq_one_letter_code
_entity_poly.pdbx_strand_id
1 'polypeptide(L)'
;EYSNGKLDRHAAILSTMWMNWVKNHYRNDRSLKVAWGAGTRPDDSVDNPKMKMYGAWEMEADGPRFSKNSEKKRMGDFIRFLAELQRDYYKRRQQRLCEMGYKAVTVTTAWKAGGPAASAANLWTDDAMDAIDRHNYFGGGAGGHNITAGSVSNDTHMNKAGRGILSSGFWQVEDKPFIMTEWTQKPPNQWKAEIAPLFAFYGMGLQGWDASYHFAASRAFIGNGWPAMRSYVTCTPHYIGQFPALAFAIYNNHIEEGDIISARRLSTGDIFAGTDKLQQEHGLAGYDENELLAHGDTAVEALAIGRVTLKIEDGLESSYLGELSAYWDRQAQTVRSSTGQLTWDYGSKVVTVHSEKTQGVIGFTGSGTFDLPGVTVRIGQTLFVSLLFTPLDNRPLIESGHILITAMAQDKQLGTVYNEDGTKLIETGGPPLLLEPVQAILTFKGAPLASVNVVDVYGVPTTRYVEHTGNSFSIDGRYATYYYQVKREVE
;
A
#
# COMPACT_ATOMS: atom_id res chain seq x y z
N GLU A 1 -35.62 -9.24 -16.53
CA GLU A 1 -35.43 -10.71 -16.61
C GLU A 1 -34.14 -10.99 -17.37
N TYR A 2 -33.06 -11.34 -16.66
CA TYR A 2 -31.81 -11.78 -17.29
C TYR A 2 -31.82 -13.30 -17.44
N SER A 3 -32.65 -13.82 -18.35
CA SER A 3 -32.60 -15.24 -18.75
C SER A 3 -31.55 -15.39 -19.85
N ASN A 4 -30.31 -15.65 -19.45
CA ASN A 4 -29.23 -15.99 -20.35
C ASN A 4 -28.82 -17.41 -20.00
N GLY A 5 -29.38 -18.42 -20.67
CA GLY A 5 -29.28 -19.85 -20.31
C GLY A 5 -27.87 -20.44 -20.09
N LYS A 6 -26.80 -19.67 -20.34
CA LYS A 6 -25.43 -19.97 -19.90
C LYS A 6 -25.19 -19.68 -18.41
N LEU A 7 -25.72 -18.57 -17.89
CA LEU A 7 -25.69 -18.24 -16.46
C LEU A 7 -26.44 -19.30 -15.65
N ASP A 8 -27.57 -19.78 -16.16
CA ASP A 8 -28.34 -20.87 -15.55
C ASP A 8 -27.53 -22.17 -15.44
N ARG A 9 -26.65 -22.44 -16.42
CA ARG A 9 -25.77 -23.62 -16.40
C ARG A 9 -24.66 -23.49 -15.36
N HIS A 10 -24.02 -22.32 -15.23
CA HIS A 10 -22.99 -22.11 -14.21
C HIS A 10 -23.57 -22.14 -12.80
N ALA A 11 -24.72 -21.50 -12.59
CA ALA A 11 -25.45 -21.57 -11.33
C ALA A 11 -25.82 -23.02 -11.00
N ALA A 12 -26.38 -23.78 -11.95
CA ALA A 12 -26.73 -25.18 -11.73
C ALA A 12 -25.53 -26.07 -11.38
N ILE A 13 -24.38 -25.85 -12.02
CA ILE A 13 -23.13 -26.58 -11.71
C ILE A 13 -22.68 -26.25 -10.29
N LEU A 14 -22.62 -24.97 -9.92
CA LEU A 14 -22.21 -24.55 -8.59
C LEU A 14 -23.16 -25.11 -7.53
N SER A 15 -24.47 -25.12 -7.77
CA SER A 15 -25.46 -25.66 -6.83
C SER A 15 -25.38 -27.16 -6.67
N THR A 16 -25.02 -27.89 -7.74
CA THR A 16 -24.71 -29.31 -7.64
C THR A 16 -23.42 -29.55 -6.85
N MET A 17 -22.39 -28.72 -7.05
CA MET A 17 -21.14 -28.80 -6.29
C MET A 17 -21.37 -28.51 -4.80
N TRP A 18 -22.17 -27.50 -4.47
CA TRP A 18 -22.55 -27.17 -3.10
C TRP A 18 -23.30 -28.32 -2.43
N MET A 19 -24.32 -28.87 -3.10
CA MET A 19 -25.04 -30.03 -2.60
C MET A 19 -24.12 -31.22 -2.35
N ASN A 20 -23.22 -31.54 -3.29
CA ASN A 20 -22.26 -32.63 -3.12
C ASN A 20 -21.31 -32.37 -1.96
N TRP A 21 -20.85 -31.14 -1.76
CA TRP A 21 -20.02 -30.76 -0.63
C TRP A 21 -20.75 -30.99 0.70
N VAL A 22 -21.99 -30.49 0.81
CA VAL A 22 -22.85 -30.68 2.00
C VAL A 22 -23.11 -32.16 2.27
N LYS A 23 -23.41 -32.95 1.22
CA LYS A 23 -23.61 -34.40 1.30
C LYS A 23 -22.36 -35.13 1.77
N ASN A 24 -21.19 -34.77 1.27
CA ASN A 24 -19.94 -35.39 1.70
C ASN A 24 -19.60 -35.04 3.16
N HIS A 25 -19.88 -33.80 3.57
CA HIS A 25 -19.59 -33.33 4.92
C HIS A 25 -20.54 -33.91 5.98
N TYR A 26 -21.85 -33.93 5.71
CA TYR A 26 -22.88 -34.31 6.67
C TYR A 26 -23.51 -35.69 6.45
N ARG A 27 -23.35 -36.28 5.27
CA ARG A 27 -23.86 -37.61 4.85
C ARG A 27 -25.38 -37.72 4.70
N ASN A 28 -26.17 -37.13 5.60
CA ASN A 28 -27.64 -37.21 5.61
C ASN A 28 -28.30 -35.97 6.23
N ASP A 29 -29.60 -35.79 5.97
CA ASP A 29 -30.39 -34.63 6.43
C ASP A 29 -30.50 -34.52 7.94
N ARG A 30 -30.41 -35.64 8.69
CA ARG A 30 -30.43 -35.60 10.16
C ARG A 30 -29.18 -34.91 10.69
N SER A 31 -28.00 -35.33 10.22
CA SER A 31 -26.72 -34.71 10.58
C SER A 31 -26.64 -33.26 10.13
N LEU A 32 -27.15 -32.94 8.93
CA LEU A 32 -27.23 -31.57 8.44
C LEU A 32 -28.07 -30.69 9.36
N LYS A 33 -29.29 -31.13 9.72
CA LYS A 33 -30.18 -30.41 10.64
C LYS A 33 -29.59 -30.23 12.04
N VAL A 34 -28.85 -31.22 12.54
CA VAL A 34 -28.13 -31.10 13.82
C VAL A 34 -27.05 -30.03 13.73
N ALA A 35 -26.30 -29.97 12.63
CA ALA A 35 -25.20 -29.04 12.47
C ALA A 35 -25.66 -27.59 12.21
N TRP A 36 -26.66 -27.40 11.34
CA TRP A 36 -27.17 -26.07 11.01
C TRP A 36 -28.23 -25.57 11.99
N GLY A 37 -28.89 -26.48 12.72
CA GLY A 37 -29.86 -26.14 13.76
C GLY A 37 -30.95 -25.20 13.23
N ALA A 38 -31.18 -24.10 13.96
CA ALA A 38 -32.15 -23.07 13.59
C ALA A 38 -31.80 -22.32 12.29
N GLY A 39 -30.57 -22.46 11.78
CA GLY A 39 -30.14 -21.92 10.49
C GLY A 39 -30.52 -22.79 9.29
N THR A 40 -31.06 -23.98 9.51
CA THR A 40 -31.52 -24.86 8.42
C THR A 40 -32.73 -24.23 7.73
N ARG A 41 -32.64 -24.00 6.42
CA ARG A 41 -33.75 -23.52 5.59
C ARG A 41 -34.65 -24.68 5.14
N PRO A 42 -35.92 -24.42 4.77
CA PRO A 42 -36.86 -25.48 4.38
C PRO A 42 -36.40 -26.35 3.20
N ASP A 43 -35.61 -25.78 2.29
CA ASP A 43 -35.07 -26.44 1.10
C ASP A 43 -33.69 -27.07 1.32
N ASP A 44 -33.12 -26.99 2.53
CA ASP A 44 -31.83 -27.60 2.83
C ASP A 44 -31.93 -29.12 2.95
N SER A 45 -31.20 -29.81 2.08
CA SER A 45 -31.10 -31.27 2.07
C SER A 45 -29.81 -31.70 1.37
N VAL A 46 -29.22 -32.81 1.80
CA VAL A 46 -28.04 -33.40 1.17
C VAL A 46 -28.32 -33.88 -0.26
N ASP A 47 -29.59 -34.02 -0.65
CA ASP A 47 -30.03 -34.47 -1.98
C ASP A 47 -30.75 -33.36 -2.77
N ASN A 48 -30.69 -32.09 -2.33
CA ASN A 48 -31.29 -30.97 -3.05
C ASN A 48 -30.23 -30.05 -3.71
N PRO A 49 -30.09 -30.05 -5.05
CA PRO A 49 -29.15 -29.18 -5.75
C PRO A 49 -29.66 -27.74 -5.90
N LYS A 50 -30.78 -27.37 -5.28
CA LYS A 50 -31.36 -26.02 -5.34
C LYS A 50 -31.32 -25.28 -4.01
N MET A 51 -30.52 -25.76 -3.05
CA MET A 51 -30.28 -25.05 -1.78
C MET A 51 -29.87 -23.60 -2.04
N LYS A 52 -30.54 -22.67 -1.36
CA LYS A 52 -30.21 -21.24 -1.48
C LYS A 52 -28.75 -20.95 -1.08
N MET A 53 -28.04 -20.23 -1.93
CA MET A 53 -26.68 -19.74 -1.69
C MET A 53 -26.67 -18.33 -1.13
N TYR A 54 -25.52 -17.89 -0.62
CA TYR A 54 -25.30 -16.51 -0.19
C TYR A 54 -24.60 -15.69 -1.27
N GLY A 55 -25.04 -14.44 -1.47
CA GLY A 55 -24.27 -13.45 -2.20
C GLY A 55 -23.17 -12.81 -1.34
N ALA A 56 -22.14 -12.22 -1.94
CA ALA A 56 -21.08 -11.54 -1.18
C ALA A 56 -21.61 -10.43 -0.27
N TRP A 57 -22.62 -9.67 -0.74
CA TRP A 57 -23.31 -8.64 0.04
C TRP A 57 -24.12 -9.17 1.23
N GLU A 58 -24.40 -10.48 1.27
CA GLU A 58 -25.04 -11.11 2.43
C GLU A 58 -24.01 -11.48 3.50
N MET A 59 -22.72 -11.59 3.18
CA MET A 59 -21.66 -12.06 4.09
C MET A 59 -21.10 -10.91 4.95
N GLU A 60 -21.95 -10.31 5.78
CA GLU A 60 -21.59 -9.20 6.67
C GLU A 60 -20.69 -9.66 7.84
N ALA A 61 -20.05 -8.70 8.52
CA ALA A 61 -19.07 -8.98 9.56
C ALA A 61 -19.62 -9.82 10.72
N ASP A 62 -20.88 -9.63 11.11
CA ASP A 62 -21.52 -10.28 12.25
C ASP A 62 -22.41 -11.47 11.87
N GLY A 63 -22.37 -11.93 10.61
CA GLY A 63 -23.18 -13.03 10.11
C GLY A 63 -23.87 -12.72 8.77
N PRO A 64 -24.78 -13.59 8.31
CA PRO A 64 -25.55 -13.32 7.13
C PRO A 64 -26.47 -12.11 7.35
N ARG A 65 -26.56 -11.20 6.38
CA ARG A 65 -27.38 -9.97 6.45
C ARG A 65 -28.80 -10.21 6.95
N PHE A 66 -29.40 -11.33 6.53
CA PHE A 66 -30.65 -11.84 7.06
C PHE A 66 -30.38 -13.06 7.94
N SER A 67 -31.16 -13.24 9.00
CA SER A 67 -31.02 -14.39 9.90
C SER A 67 -29.67 -14.46 10.63
N LYS A 68 -29.08 -13.29 10.96
CA LYS A 68 -27.76 -13.11 11.59
C LYS A 68 -27.45 -14.10 12.71
N ASN A 69 -28.43 -14.41 13.56
CA ASN A 69 -28.20 -15.24 14.74
C ASN A 69 -28.39 -16.75 14.52
N SER A 70 -29.08 -17.16 13.45
CA SER A 70 -29.38 -18.57 13.21
C SER A 70 -28.52 -19.18 12.11
N GLU A 71 -28.13 -18.42 11.10
CA GLU A 71 -27.51 -18.96 9.88
C GLU A 71 -25.97 -18.86 9.80
N LYS A 72 -25.28 -18.40 10.86
CA LYS A 72 -23.80 -18.27 10.87
C LYS A 72 -23.08 -19.55 10.43
N LYS A 73 -23.46 -20.70 11.01
CA LYS A 73 -22.85 -21.99 10.68
C LYS A 73 -23.11 -22.38 9.21
N ARG A 74 -24.33 -22.19 8.72
CA ARG A 74 -24.70 -22.45 7.33
C ARG A 74 -23.93 -21.57 6.35
N MET A 75 -23.80 -20.27 6.65
CA MET A 75 -23.00 -19.33 5.86
C MET A 75 -21.51 -19.67 5.92
N GLY A 76 -20.99 -20.01 7.10
CA GLY A 76 -19.60 -20.44 7.29
C GLY A 76 -19.24 -21.67 6.47
N ASP A 77 -20.14 -22.66 6.40
CA ASP A 77 -19.97 -23.82 5.53
C ASP A 77 -20.01 -23.45 4.04
N PHE A 78 -20.86 -22.48 3.65
CA PHE A 78 -20.88 -22.00 2.27
C PHE A 78 -19.60 -21.24 1.90
N ILE A 79 -19.07 -20.40 2.79
CA ILE A 79 -17.76 -19.75 2.65
C ILE A 79 -16.66 -20.81 2.51
N ARG A 80 -16.69 -21.85 3.37
CA ARG A 80 -15.76 -22.96 3.32
C ARG A 80 -15.79 -23.70 1.99
N PHE A 81 -16.99 -24.02 1.48
CA PHE A 81 -17.16 -24.63 0.17
C PHE A 81 -16.51 -23.81 -0.94
N LEU A 82 -16.76 -22.49 -0.99
CA LEU A 82 -16.16 -21.62 -2.00
C LEU A 82 -14.64 -21.55 -1.86
N ALA A 83 -14.14 -21.43 -0.63
CA ALA A 83 -12.71 -21.33 -0.34
C ALA A 83 -11.96 -22.63 -0.70
N GLU A 84 -12.49 -23.80 -0.32
CA GLU A 84 -11.91 -25.10 -0.69
C GLU A 84 -11.92 -25.29 -2.21
N LEU A 85 -13.03 -24.96 -2.89
CA LEU A 85 -13.13 -25.02 -4.35
C LEU A 85 -12.07 -24.15 -5.04
N GLN A 86 -11.87 -22.92 -4.55
CA GLN A 86 -10.88 -21.97 -5.09
C GLN A 86 -9.45 -22.41 -4.78
N ARG A 87 -9.14 -22.79 -3.52
CA ARG A 87 -7.80 -23.25 -3.12
C ARG A 87 -7.40 -24.52 -3.88
N ASP A 88 -8.32 -25.46 -4.08
CA ASP A 88 -8.06 -26.68 -4.86
C ASP A 88 -7.83 -26.37 -6.35
N TYR A 89 -8.53 -25.38 -6.90
CA TYR A 89 -8.25 -24.89 -8.24
C TYR A 89 -6.83 -24.33 -8.33
N TYR A 90 -6.44 -23.45 -7.40
CA TYR A 90 -5.10 -22.86 -7.37
C TYR A 90 -4.02 -23.95 -7.24
N LYS A 91 -4.13 -24.85 -6.28
CA LYS A 91 -3.14 -25.94 -6.09
C LYS A 91 -2.95 -26.80 -7.34
N ARG A 92 -4.03 -27.18 -8.03
CA ARG A 92 -3.94 -27.94 -9.29
C ARG A 92 -3.28 -27.15 -10.41
N ARG A 93 -3.48 -25.82 -10.46
CA ARG A 93 -2.83 -24.96 -11.46
C ARG A 93 -1.36 -24.78 -11.15
N GLN A 94 -0.99 -24.57 -9.88
CA GLN A 94 0.40 -24.53 -9.44
C GLN A 94 1.13 -25.82 -9.82
N GLN A 95 0.56 -26.97 -9.45
CA GLN A 95 1.13 -28.27 -9.79
C GLN A 95 1.37 -28.41 -11.29
N ARG A 96 0.39 -28.05 -12.12
CA ARG A 96 0.53 -28.13 -13.58
C ARG A 96 1.62 -27.20 -14.13
N LEU A 97 1.77 -25.99 -13.57
CA LEU A 97 2.86 -25.09 -13.94
C LEU A 97 4.22 -25.69 -13.58
N CYS A 98 4.35 -26.26 -12.38
CA CYS A 98 5.58 -26.94 -11.95
C CYS A 98 5.92 -28.15 -12.84
N GLU A 99 4.93 -28.98 -13.20
CA GLU A 99 5.09 -30.12 -14.11
C GLU A 99 5.54 -29.70 -15.52
N MET A 100 5.18 -28.48 -15.95
CA MET A 100 5.65 -27.88 -17.21
C MET A 100 7.04 -27.23 -17.09
N GLY A 101 7.67 -27.28 -15.91
CA GLY A 101 8.98 -26.69 -15.66
C GLY A 101 8.97 -25.18 -15.41
N TYR A 102 7.82 -24.56 -15.14
CA TYR A 102 7.74 -23.14 -14.76
C TYR A 102 8.51 -22.90 -13.44
N LYS A 103 9.28 -21.80 -13.38
CA LYS A 103 10.18 -21.47 -12.26
C LYS A 103 9.92 -20.08 -11.64
N ALA A 104 9.03 -19.29 -12.21
CA ALA A 104 8.72 -17.97 -11.67
C ALA A 104 7.75 -18.08 -10.50
N VAL A 105 7.72 -17.04 -9.67
CA VAL A 105 6.76 -16.88 -8.56
C VAL A 105 5.34 -16.86 -9.10
N THR A 106 4.46 -17.66 -8.53
CA THR A 106 3.03 -17.60 -8.83
C THR A 106 2.25 -16.82 -7.77
N VAL A 107 1.20 -16.17 -8.24
CA VAL A 107 0.26 -15.40 -7.43
C VAL A 107 -1.17 -15.67 -7.88
N THR A 108 -2.13 -15.36 -7.02
CA THR A 108 -3.56 -15.45 -7.31
C THR A 108 -4.11 -14.08 -7.74
N THR A 109 -5.31 -13.73 -7.28
CA THR A 109 -5.90 -12.41 -7.46
C THR A 109 -5.33 -11.44 -6.42
N ALA A 110 -5.20 -10.17 -6.80
CA ALA A 110 -4.84 -9.09 -5.87
C ALA A 110 -6.04 -8.52 -5.11
N TRP A 111 -7.25 -8.98 -5.43
CA TRP A 111 -8.52 -8.50 -4.88
C TRP A 111 -9.03 -9.39 -3.75
N LYS A 112 -9.91 -8.81 -2.92
CA LYS A 112 -10.45 -9.46 -1.72
C LYS A 112 -11.86 -9.97 -1.96
N ALA A 113 -12.35 -10.82 -1.06
CA ALA A 113 -13.76 -11.18 -1.02
C ALA A 113 -14.64 -9.93 -0.83
N GLY A 114 -15.80 -9.90 -1.49
CA GLY A 114 -16.73 -8.76 -1.41
C GLY A 114 -17.54 -8.65 -0.12
N GLY A 115 -17.35 -9.56 0.84
CA GLY A 115 -18.03 -9.57 2.14
C GLY A 115 -17.03 -9.83 3.28
N PRO A 116 -17.04 -9.05 4.38
CA PRO A 116 -16.02 -9.13 5.44
C PRO A 116 -15.85 -10.53 6.06
N ALA A 117 -16.94 -11.29 6.22
CA ALA A 117 -16.88 -12.63 6.80
C ALA A 117 -16.08 -13.63 5.96
N ALA A 118 -15.86 -13.35 4.66
CA ALA A 118 -15.12 -14.22 3.76
C ALA A 118 -13.69 -13.74 3.48
N SER A 119 -13.28 -12.55 3.93
CA SER A 119 -11.97 -11.97 3.57
C SER A 119 -10.78 -12.84 4.02
N ALA A 120 -10.81 -13.35 5.26
CA ALA A 120 -9.77 -14.23 5.76
C ALA A 120 -9.73 -15.56 4.99
N ALA A 121 -10.90 -16.13 4.70
CA ALA A 121 -10.99 -17.35 3.89
C ALA A 121 -10.43 -17.15 2.47
N ASN A 122 -10.63 -15.98 1.87
CA ASN A 122 -10.04 -15.63 0.58
C ASN A 122 -8.51 -15.51 0.65
N LEU A 123 -7.94 -14.83 1.66
CA LEU A 123 -6.47 -14.82 1.86
C LEU A 123 -5.93 -16.24 2.06
N TRP A 124 -6.63 -17.09 2.81
CA TRP A 124 -6.24 -18.49 2.97
C TRP A 124 -6.24 -19.24 1.63
N THR A 125 -7.04 -18.86 0.65
CA THR A 125 -6.90 -19.44 -0.70
C THR A 125 -5.64 -18.93 -1.43
N ASP A 126 -5.30 -17.64 -1.26
CA ASP A 126 -4.13 -17.01 -1.90
C ASP A 126 -2.81 -17.63 -1.42
N ASP A 127 -2.73 -17.95 -0.13
CA ASP A 127 -1.59 -18.62 0.53
C ASP A 127 -1.23 -20.00 -0.10
N ALA A 128 -2.06 -20.54 -0.99
CA ALA A 128 -1.70 -21.73 -1.76
C ALA A 128 -0.59 -21.49 -2.78
N MET A 129 -0.40 -20.25 -3.24
CA MET A 129 0.59 -19.86 -4.24
C MET A 129 1.89 -19.37 -3.59
N ASP A 130 2.87 -18.96 -4.40
CA ASP A 130 4.22 -18.64 -3.93
C ASP A 130 4.28 -17.28 -3.19
N ALA A 131 3.48 -16.28 -3.61
CA ALA A 131 3.43 -14.95 -2.98
C ALA A 131 2.00 -14.41 -2.83
N ILE A 132 1.84 -13.46 -1.90
CA ILE A 132 0.59 -12.71 -1.70
C ILE A 132 0.69 -11.38 -2.43
N ASP A 133 -0.24 -11.14 -3.35
CA ASP A 133 -0.33 -9.87 -4.09
C ASP A 133 -1.54 -9.05 -3.62
N ARG A 134 -1.39 -7.72 -3.56
CA ARG A 134 -2.48 -6.79 -3.28
C ARG A 134 -2.38 -5.55 -4.15
N HIS A 135 -3.54 -5.05 -4.56
CA HIS A 135 -3.67 -3.77 -5.25
C HIS A 135 -4.32 -2.75 -4.33
N ASN A 136 -3.83 -1.52 -4.34
CA ASN A 136 -4.46 -0.45 -3.60
C ASN A 136 -4.14 0.91 -4.22
N TYR A 137 -5.11 1.80 -4.11
CA TYR A 137 -5.09 3.09 -4.80
C TYR A 137 -5.54 4.18 -3.83
N PHE A 138 -5.12 5.41 -4.12
CA PHE A 138 -5.48 6.56 -3.29
C PHE A 138 -5.68 7.79 -4.17
N GLY A 139 -6.54 8.71 -3.73
CA GLY A 139 -6.83 9.94 -4.46
C GLY A 139 -7.63 9.75 -5.76
N GLY A 140 -7.36 10.57 -6.77
CA GLY A 140 -8.12 10.60 -8.03
C GLY A 140 -9.19 11.69 -8.08
N GLY A 141 -10.07 11.63 -9.07
CA GLY A 141 -11.11 12.65 -9.25
C GLY A 141 -12.30 12.17 -10.08
N ALA A 142 -13.17 13.11 -10.46
CA ALA A 142 -14.47 12.85 -11.08
C ALA A 142 -14.44 11.99 -12.37
N GLY A 143 -13.30 11.91 -13.06
CA GLY A 143 -13.16 11.15 -14.30
C GLY A 143 -12.89 9.65 -14.12
N GLY A 144 -12.83 9.15 -12.88
CA GLY A 144 -12.53 7.74 -12.58
C GLY A 144 -11.14 7.35 -13.05
N HIS A 145 -11.05 6.50 -14.09
CA HIS A 145 -9.77 6.11 -14.72
C HIS A 145 -9.14 7.24 -15.56
N ASN A 146 -9.85 8.35 -15.76
CA ASN A 146 -9.38 9.53 -16.46
C ASN A 146 -9.36 10.74 -15.53
N ILE A 147 -8.61 11.76 -15.93
CA ILE A 147 -8.59 13.06 -15.29
C ILE A 147 -9.55 13.98 -16.02
N THR A 148 -10.55 14.50 -15.32
CA THR A 148 -11.50 15.51 -15.81
C THR A 148 -11.75 16.55 -14.73
N ALA A 149 -12.18 17.74 -15.12
CA ALA A 149 -12.70 18.72 -14.17
C ALA A 149 -13.86 18.11 -13.34
N GLY A 150 -13.97 18.52 -12.07
CA GLY A 150 -14.91 17.95 -11.11
C GLY A 150 -14.29 17.74 -9.73
N SER A 151 -14.91 16.88 -8.91
CA SER A 151 -14.39 16.53 -7.58
C SER A 151 -13.01 15.90 -7.66
N VAL A 152 -12.22 16.10 -6.61
CA VAL A 152 -10.89 15.54 -6.40
C VAL A 152 -10.82 14.96 -5.01
N SER A 153 -10.42 13.70 -4.93
CA SER A 153 -10.04 13.06 -3.67
C SER A 153 -8.62 13.54 -3.32
N ASN A 154 -8.53 14.72 -2.71
CA ASN A 154 -7.26 15.43 -2.47
C ASN A 154 -6.67 15.19 -1.06
N ASP A 155 -7.02 14.06 -0.44
CA ASP A 155 -6.50 13.67 0.88
C ASP A 155 -5.00 13.29 0.78
N THR A 156 -4.34 13.13 1.93
CA THR A 156 -2.91 12.80 2.08
C THR A 156 -2.72 11.63 3.03
N HIS A 157 -1.69 10.81 2.78
CA HIS A 157 -1.24 9.76 3.70
C HIS A 157 -0.76 10.35 5.04
N MET A 158 -0.30 11.60 5.07
CA MET A 158 0.28 12.23 6.26
C MET A 158 -0.68 12.39 7.44
N ASN A 159 -2.00 12.29 7.21
CA ASN A 159 -3.02 12.46 8.26
C ASN A 159 -3.07 11.30 9.27
N LYS A 160 -2.58 10.11 8.92
CA LYS A 160 -2.56 8.94 9.81
C LYS A 160 -1.51 7.94 9.33
N ALA A 161 -0.62 7.52 10.23
CA ALA A 161 0.46 6.61 9.86
C ALA A 161 -0.08 5.25 9.36
N GLY A 162 0.54 4.70 8.30
CA GLY A 162 0.15 3.41 7.73
C GLY A 162 -1.14 3.39 6.90
N ARG A 163 -1.87 4.51 6.79
CA ARG A 163 -3.18 4.57 6.11
C ARG A 163 -3.12 4.37 4.59
N GLY A 164 -4.29 4.38 3.94
CA GLY A 164 -4.41 4.41 2.48
C GLY A 164 -3.74 3.21 1.83
N ILE A 165 -2.83 3.46 0.89
CA ILE A 165 -2.10 2.40 0.16
C ILE A 165 -1.30 1.52 1.13
N LEU A 166 -0.73 2.09 2.19
CA LEU A 166 0.11 1.35 3.14
C LEU A 166 -0.70 0.32 3.96
N SER A 167 -2.01 0.53 4.14
CA SER A 167 -2.88 -0.39 4.89
C SER A 167 -3.00 -1.78 4.24
N SER A 168 -2.52 -1.93 3.01
CA SER A 168 -2.33 -3.23 2.35
C SER A 168 -1.45 -4.17 3.15
N GLY A 169 -0.54 -3.66 3.99
CA GLY A 169 0.31 -4.46 4.88
C GLY A 169 -0.46 -5.36 5.84
N PHE A 170 -1.73 -5.04 6.14
CA PHE A 170 -2.57 -5.95 6.91
C PHE A 170 -2.81 -7.33 6.25
N TRP A 171 -2.45 -7.50 4.98
CA TRP A 171 -2.58 -8.77 4.25
C TRP A 171 -1.27 -9.51 4.06
N GLN A 172 -0.16 -9.02 4.61
CA GLN A 172 1.14 -9.70 4.57
C GLN A 172 1.04 -11.03 5.35
N VAL A 173 1.37 -12.13 4.67
CA VAL A 173 1.38 -13.46 5.28
C VAL A 173 2.76 -13.76 5.86
N GLU A 174 2.83 -14.21 7.12
CA GLU A 174 4.06 -14.33 7.93
C GLU A 174 5.25 -14.99 7.20
N ASP A 175 4.98 -16.03 6.41
CA ASP A 175 5.96 -16.90 5.76
C ASP A 175 5.89 -16.84 4.22
N LYS A 176 5.36 -15.74 3.68
CA LYS A 176 5.21 -15.54 2.23
C LYS A 176 5.76 -14.18 1.81
N PRO A 177 6.37 -14.10 0.61
CA PRO A 177 6.63 -12.83 -0.02
C PRO A 177 5.32 -12.03 -0.16
N PHE A 178 5.37 -10.77 0.25
CA PHE A 178 4.26 -9.82 0.05
C PHE A 178 4.63 -8.82 -1.04
N ILE A 179 3.86 -8.83 -2.10
CA ILE A 179 4.09 -7.99 -3.26
C ILE A 179 2.88 -7.09 -3.52
N MET A 180 3.13 -5.95 -4.14
CA MET A 180 2.05 -5.12 -4.69
C MET A 180 2.33 -4.84 -6.15
N THR A 181 1.64 -5.58 -7.02
CA THR A 181 1.83 -5.46 -8.47
C THR A 181 1.09 -4.28 -9.10
N GLU A 182 0.19 -3.62 -8.35
CA GLU A 182 -0.39 -2.34 -8.74
C GLU A 182 -0.67 -1.44 -7.53
N TRP A 183 -0.16 -0.22 -7.58
CA TRP A 183 -0.54 0.88 -6.68
C TRP A 183 -0.26 2.23 -7.33
N THR A 184 -1.02 3.27 -6.96
CA THR A 184 -0.73 4.68 -7.30
C THR A 184 -1.56 5.64 -6.47
N GLN A 185 -0.98 6.80 -6.14
CA GLN A 185 -1.74 7.98 -5.74
C GLN A 185 -2.12 8.78 -6.98
N LYS A 186 -3.41 8.75 -7.31
CA LYS A 186 -3.93 9.13 -8.61
C LYS A 186 -4.02 10.66 -8.75
N PRO A 187 -3.45 11.28 -9.81
CA PRO A 187 -3.83 12.64 -10.17
C PRO A 187 -5.35 12.73 -10.39
N PRO A 188 -5.98 13.90 -10.16
CA PRO A 188 -5.35 15.19 -9.87
C PRO A 188 -5.11 15.46 -8.37
N ASN A 189 -4.93 14.42 -7.53
CA ASN A 189 -4.46 14.61 -6.16
C ASN A 189 -3.09 15.33 -6.15
N GLN A 190 -2.99 16.41 -5.37
CA GLN A 190 -1.81 17.30 -5.33
C GLN A 190 -0.64 16.73 -4.53
N TRP A 191 -0.88 15.73 -3.67
CA TRP A 191 0.09 15.23 -2.67
C TRP A 191 0.77 13.92 -3.09
N LYS A 192 0.54 13.47 -4.33
CA LYS A 192 1.05 12.21 -4.90
C LYS A 192 2.57 11.99 -4.83
N ALA A 193 3.38 13.03 -4.64
CA ALA A 193 4.82 12.86 -4.43
C ALA A 193 5.16 12.14 -3.12
N GLU A 194 4.23 12.05 -2.16
CA GLU A 194 4.46 11.41 -0.86
C GLU A 194 4.57 9.89 -0.92
N ILE A 195 3.78 9.22 -1.76
CA ILE A 195 3.54 7.79 -1.56
C ILE A 195 4.74 6.92 -1.97
N ALA A 196 5.51 7.32 -2.98
CA ALA A 196 6.67 6.54 -3.41
C ALA A 196 7.73 6.35 -2.30
N PRO A 197 8.22 7.42 -1.63
CA PRO A 197 9.13 7.25 -0.51
C PRO A 197 8.48 6.57 0.70
N LEU A 198 7.20 6.82 0.99
CA LEU A 198 6.51 6.11 2.06
C LEU A 198 6.41 4.60 1.81
N PHE A 199 6.09 4.21 0.58
CA PHE A 199 6.04 2.81 0.17
C PHE A 199 7.43 2.16 0.27
N ALA A 200 8.47 2.84 -0.19
CA ALA A 200 9.83 2.34 -0.09
C ALA A 200 10.24 2.17 1.38
N PHE A 201 10.15 3.22 2.20
CA PHE A 201 10.72 3.19 3.54
C PHE A 201 9.86 2.41 4.55
N TYR A 202 8.54 2.58 4.54
CA TYR A 202 7.66 1.84 5.45
C TYR A 202 7.28 0.47 4.88
N GLY A 203 6.88 0.38 3.62
CA GLY A 203 6.47 -0.89 3.01
C GLY A 203 7.65 -1.83 2.77
N MET A 204 8.57 -1.46 1.88
CA MET A 204 9.67 -2.35 1.51
C MET A 204 10.77 -2.41 2.58
N GLY A 205 11.10 -1.29 3.21
CA GLY A 205 12.11 -1.21 4.27
C GLY A 205 11.62 -1.78 5.59
N LEU A 206 10.77 -1.05 6.30
CA LEU A 206 10.35 -1.43 7.65
C LEU A 206 9.49 -2.71 7.69
N GLN A 207 8.53 -2.86 6.78
CA GLN A 207 7.64 -4.03 6.75
C GLN A 207 8.26 -5.24 6.00
N GLY A 208 9.33 -5.02 5.24
CA GLY A 208 9.97 -6.07 4.44
C GLY A 208 9.11 -6.56 3.27
N TRP A 209 8.37 -5.68 2.59
CA TRP A 209 7.61 -6.06 1.38
C TRP A 209 8.56 -6.34 0.21
N ASP A 210 8.37 -7.48 -0.45
CA ASP A 210 9.35 -8.08 -1.36
C ASP A 210 9.36 -7.47 -2.76
N ALA A 211 8.24 -6.90 -3.23
CA ALA A 211 8.21 -6.28 -4.56
C ALA A 211 7.15 -5.18 -4.70
N SER A 212 7.48 -4.19 -5.54
CA SER A 212 6.67 -3.01 -5.81
C SER A 212 6.60 -2.71 -7.30
N TYR A 213 5.38 -2.61 -7.84
CA TYR A 213 5.14 -2.28 -9.24
C TYR A 213 4.14 -1.13 -9.29
N HIS A 214 4.64 0.07 -9.58
CA HIS A 214 3.79 1.26 -9.67
C HIS A 214 2.95 1.25 -10.96
N PHE A 215 1.64 1.51 -10.85
CA PHE A 215 0.70 1.38 -11.96
C PHE A 215 0.34 2.75 -12.59
N ALA A 216 0.40 2.95 -13.91
CA ALA A 216 0.87 2.06 -14.97
C ALA A 216 2.02 2.70 -15.76
N ALA A 217 3.05 1.91 -16.07
CA ALA A 217 4.11 2.29 -16.99
C ALA A 217 3.75 1.86 -18.43
N SER A 218 3.02 2.71 -19.16
CA SER A 218 2.56 2.40 -20.53
C SER A 218 3.38 3.10 -21.63
N ARG A 219 4.53 3.71 -21.28
CA ARG A 219 5.38 4.48 -22.20
C ARG A 219 6.85 4.35 -21.83
N ALA A 220 7.74 4.52 -22.81
CA ALA A 220 9.20 4.48 -22.63
C ALA A 220 9.84 5.85 -22.29
N PHE A 221 9.03 6.89 -22.08
CA PHE A 221 9.52 8.25 -21.82
C PHE A 221 8.59 9.00 -20.85
N ILE A 222 9.13 10.02 -20.17
CA ILE A 222 8.37 10.93 -19.29
C ILE A 222 7.46 11.80 -20.17
N GLY A 223 6.17 11.85 -19.84
CA GLY A 223 5.20 12.65 -20.61
C GLY A 223 5.43 14.16 -20.46
N ASN A 224 4.94 14.93 -21.44
CA ASN A 224 4.94 16.39 -21.41
C ASN A 224 3.79 17.00 -20.59
N GLY A 225 2.98 16.21 -19.90
CA GLY A 225 1.80 16.61 -19.12
C GLY A 225 1.40 15.44 -18.23
N TRP A 226 0.15 15.40 -17.75
CA TRP A 226 -0.39 14.15 -17.25
C TRP A 226 -0.56 13.16 -18.42
N PRO A 227 0.21 12.06 -18.46
CA PRO A 227 0.24 11.16 -19.60
C PRO A 227 -1.14 10.59 -19.94
N ALA A 228 -1.58 10.88 -21.18
CA ALA A 228 -2.89 10.48 -21.70
C ALA A 228 -4.10 10.91 -20.85
N MET A 229 -3.93 11.88 -19.94
CA MET A 229 -4.98 12.30 -19.01
C MET A 229 -5.59 11.12 -18.23
N ARG A 230 -4.75 10.13 -17.88
CA ARG A 230 -5.14 8.95 -17.10
C ARG A 230 -4.86 9.15 -15.63
N SER A 231 -5.68 8.53 -14.78
CA SER A 231 -5.52 8.53 -13.33
C SER A 231 -4.41 7.60 -12.85
N TYR A 232 -3.99 6.64 -13.68
CA TYR A 232 -2.91 5.70 -13.37
C TYR A 232 -1.71 5.96 -14.27
N VAL A 233 -0.63 6.49 -13.69
CA VAL A 233 0.54 6.88 -14.48
C VAL A 233 1.81 6.82 -13.64
N THR A 234 2.76 6.00 -14.10
CA THR A 234 4.13 5.95 -13.59
C THR A 234 5.05 6.98 -14.24
N CYS A 235 4.87 7.26 -15.53
CA CYS A 235 5.76 8.09 -16.35
C CYS A 235 5.67 9.60 -16.09
N THR A 236 5.68 10.01 -14.81
CA THR A 236 5.77 11.41 -14.34
C THR A 236 7.00 11.60 -13.45
N PRO A 237 7.56 12.81 -13.34
CA PRO A 237 8.67 13.10 -12.43
C PRO A 237 8.40 12.64 -10.99
N HIS A 238 7.20 12.85 -10.44
CA HIS A 238 6.82 12.41 -9.09
C HIS A 238 7.05 10.93 -8.80
N TYR A 239 7.10 10.07 -9.81
CA TYR A 239 7.36 8.64 -9.61
C TYR A 239 8.73 8.27 -10.14
N ILE A 240 8.94 8.32 -11.47
CA ILE A 240 10.23 7.96 -12.09
C ILE A 240 11.40 8.77 -11.52
N GLY A 241 11.19 10.05 -11.19
CA GLY A 241 12.23 10.91 -10.65
C GLY A 241 12.55 10.67 -9.17
N GLN A 242 11.81 9.83 -8.44
CA GLN A 242 12.17 9.42 -7.09
C GLN A 242 12.78 8.02 -7.07
N PHE A 243 12.44 7.17 -8.04
CA PHE A 243 12.83 5.75 -8.05
C PHE A 243 14.34 5.49 -7.98
N PRO A 244 15.26 6.25 -8.60
CA PRO A 244 16.69 5.98 -8.46
C PRO A 244 17.18 6.04 -7.01
N ALA A 245 16.77 7.07 -6.25
CA ALA A 245 17.13 7.19 -4.84
C ALA A 245 16.48 6.07 -4.00
N LEU A 246 15.19 5.80 -4.24
CA LEU A 246 14.43 4.81 -3.48
C LEU A 246 14.90 3.37 -3.75
N ALA A 247 15.05 2.99 -5.02
CA ALA A 247 15.54 1.66 -5.40
C ALA A 247 16.96 1.42 -4.89
N PHE A 248 17.84 2.43 -4.95
CA PHE A 248 19.18 2.33 -4.38
C PHE A 248 19.13 2.10 -2.87
N ALA A 249 18.28 2.85 -2.15
CA ALA A 249 18.12 2.72 -0.70
C ALA A 249 17.60 1.35 -0.29
N ILE A 250 16.59 0.82 -0.99
CA ILE A 250 16.03 -0.51 -0.69
C ILE A 250 17.00 -1.62 -1.05
N TYR A 251 17.60 -1.59 -2.25
CA TYR A 251 18.55 -2.61 -2.68
C TYR A 251 19.78 -2.74 -1.76
N ASN A 252 20.18 -1.64 -1.11
CA ASN A 252 21.33 -1.61 -0.20
C ASN A 252 20.94 -1.62 1.29
N ASN A 253 19.68 -1.91 1.61
CA ASN A 253 19.17 -2.00 2.99
C ASN A 253 19.49 -0.73 3.82
N HIS A 254 19.21 0.45 3.27
CA HIS A 254 19.39 1.72 3.99
C HIS A 254 18.37 1.89 5.12
N ILE A 255 17.27 1.15 5.08
CA ILE A 255 16.27 1.04 6.14
C ILE A 255 16.27 -0.41 6.61
N GLU A 256 16.32 -0.60 7.92
CA GLU A 256 16.25 -1.90 8.58
C GLU A 256 14.81 -2.41 8.63
N GLU A 257 14.62 -3.71 8.39
CA GLU A 257 13.35 -4.38 8.63
C GLU A 257 13.04 -4.40 10.14
N GLY A 258 11.80 -4.10 10.49
CA GLY A 258 11.35 -4.11 11.88
C GLY A 258 11.02 -5.51 12.40
N ASP A 259 11.07 -5.68 13.71
CA ASP A 259 10.51 -6.87 14.36
C ASP A 259 8.99 -6.94 14.17
N ILE A 260 8.43 -8.14 14.31
CA ILE A 260 6.98 -8.33 14.27
C ILE A 260 6.36 -7.67 15.50
N ILE A 261 5.65 -6.57 15.30
CA ILE A 261 4.90 -5.86 16.35
C ILE A 261 3.47 -6.41 16.49
N SER A 262 2.94 -7.03 15.44
CA SER A 262 1.65 -7.71 15.47
C SER A 262 1.68 -8.96 14.58
N ALA A 263 1.43 -10.12 15.19
CA ALA A 263 1.23 -11.40 14.51
C ALA A 263 -0.24 -11.80 14.68
N ARG A 264 -1.04 -11.72 13.61
CA ARG A 264 -2.47 -12.05 13.65
C ARG A 264 -2.64 -13.48 13.14
N ARG A 265 -3.02 -14.41 14.01
CA ARG A 265 -3.06 -15.85 13.70
C ARG A 265 -4.46 -16.39 13.89
N LEU A 266 -5.01 -17.02 12.86
CA LEU A 266 -6.36 -17.59 12.85
C LEU A 266 -6.31 -19.08 12.51
N SER A 267 -7.25 -19.85 13.07
CA SER A 267 -7.46 -21.25 12.68
C SER A 267 -8.37 -21.35 11.44
N THR A 268 -8.40 -22.52 10.79
CA THR A 268 -9.40 -22.80 9.74
C THR A 268 -10.82 -22.78 10.31
N GLY A 269 -10.99 -23.17 11.57
CA GLY A 269 -12.26 -23.07 12.29
C GLY A 269 -12.76 -21.63 12.43
N ASP A 270 -11.85 -20.67 12.66
CA ASP A 270 -12.19 -19.26 12.77
C ASP A 270 -12.70 -18.69 11.44
N ILE A 271 -11.96 -18.90 10.35
CA ILE A 271 -12.29 -18.30 9.05
C ILE A 271 -13.56 -18.88 8.42
N PHE A 272 -14.03 -20.03 8.89
CA PHE A 272 -15.27 -20.68 8.44
C PHE A 272 -16.41 -20.58 9.48
N ALA A 273 -16.29 -19.68 10.47
CA ALA A 273 -17.33 -19.44 11.47
C ALA A 273 -18.57 -18.70 10.91
N GLY A 274 -18.46 -18.12 9.71
CA GLY A 274 -19.50 -17.27 9.14
C GLY A 274 -19.58 -15.88 9.79
N THR A 275 -18.45 -15.36 10.25
CA THR A 275 -18.29 -14.01 10.82
C THR A 275 -16.90 -13.49 10.49
N ASP A 276 -16.72 -12.18 10.46
CA ASP A 276 -15.39 -11.57 10.32
C ASP A 276 -14.57 -11.72 11.61
N LYS A 277 -13.60 -12.62 11.58
CA LYS A 277 -12.66 -12.85 12.69
C LYS A 277 -11.49 -11.88 12.71
N LEU A 278 -11.22 -11.21 11.60
CA LEU A 278 -10.21 -10.15 11.53
C LEU A 278 -10.72 -8.84 12.13
N GLN A 279 -12.05 -8.69 12.29
CA GLN A 279 -12.68 -7.47 12.79
C GLN A 279 -12.19 -6.24 12.02
N GLN A 280 -12.36 -6.29 10.70
CA GLN A 280 -11.86 -5.27 9.77
C GLN A 280 -12.59 -3.95 10.00
N GLU A 281 -11.84 -2.90 10.34
CA GLU A 281 -12.32 -1.53 10.32
C GLU A 281 -11.91 -0.89 8.99
N HIS A 282 -12.89 -0.57 8.16
CA HIS A 282 -12.65 0.04 6.85
C HIS A 282 -12.54 1.56 6.94
N GLY A 283 -11.58 2.12 6.20
CA GLY A 283 -11.49 3.55 5.94
C GLY A 283 -12.17 3.92 4.62
N LEU A 284 -11.47 4.69 3.79
CA LEU A 284 -11.87 4.94 2.40
C LEU A 284 -11.93 3.63 1.60
N ALA A 285 -13.14 3.20 1.26
CA ALA A 285 -13.40 2.07 0.37
C ALA A 285 -14.14 2.55 -0.88
N GLY A 286 -13.61 2.20 -2.04
CA GLY A 286 -14.12 2.60 -3.35
C GLY A 286 -14.14 1.44 -4.33
N TYR A 287 -14.13 1.77 -5.63
CA TYR A 287 -13.99 0.75 -6.66
C TYR A 287 -12.59 0.12 -6.63
N ASP A 288 -11.57 0.94 -6.36
CA ASP A 288 -10.15 0.54 -6.32
C ASP A 288 -9.52 0.74 -4.94
N GLU A 289 -9.99 1.73 -4.19
CA GLU A 289 -9.49 2.09 -2.87
C GLU A 289 -9.95 1.05 -1.84
N ASN A 290 -9.00 0.50 -1.09
CA ASN A 290 -9.25 -0.57 -0.13
C ASN A 290 -8.56 -0.28 1.22
N GLU A 291 -8.87 0.87 1.82
CA GLU A 291 -8.26 1.29 3.10
C GLU A 291 -8.80 0.49 4.28
N LEU A 292 -7.88 0.08 5.15
CA LEU A 292 -8.15 -0.53 6.45
C LEU A 292 -7.51 0.32 7.55
N LEU A 293 -8.29 0.60 8.58
CA LEU A 293 -7.86 1.39 9.74
C LEU A 293 -7.48 0.49 10.92
N ALA A 294 -8.01 -0.72 10.99
CA ALA A 294 -7.64 -1.72 11.99
C ALA A 294 -8.06 -3.14 11.57
N HIS A 295 -7.37 -4.14 12.11
CA HIS A 295 -7.85 -5.52 12.24
C HIS A 295 -7.90 -5.85 13.74
N GLY A 296 -9.10 -5.84 14.34
CA GLY A 296 -9.26 -5.98 15.78
C GLY A 296 -8.44 -4.93 16.53
N ASP A 297 -7.63 -5.36 17.49
CA ASP A 297 -6.80 -4.46 18.30
C ASP A 297 -5.55 -3.94 17.57
N THR A 298 -5.24 -4.45 16.37
CA THR A 298 -4.11 -3.95 15.57
C THR A 298 -4.54 -2.76 14.74
N ALA A 299 -4.31 -1.55 15.25
CA ALA A 299 -4.50 -0.29 14.52
C ALA A 299 -3.50 -0.14 13.37
N VAL A 300 -3.88 0.60 12.32
CA VAL A 300 -3.07 0.80 11.10
C VAL A 300 -1.73 1.50 11.39
N GLU A 301 -1.67 2.31 12.44
CA GLU A 301 -0.42 2.94 12.91
C GLU A 301 0.66 1.93 13.29
N ALA A 302 0.31 0.68 13.62
CA ALA A 302 1.28 -0.39 13.85
C ALA A 302 2.18 -0.65 12.63
N LEU A 303 1.69 -0.40 11.41
CA LEU A 303 2.47 -0.50 10.16
C LEU A 303 3.61 0.53 10.07
N ALA A 304 3.57 1.59 10.88
CA ALA A 304 4.67 2.55 11.00
C ALA A 304 5.63 2.23 12.17
N ILE A 305 5.33 1.21 12.98
CA ILE A 305 6.15 0.78 14.11
C ILE A 305 7.03 -0.41 13.72
N GLY A 306 6.44 -1.50 13.26
CA GLY A 306 7.16 -2.74 12.94
C GLY A 306 6.28 -3.69 12.15
N ARG A 307 6.78 -4.87 11.80
CA ARG A 307 6.08 -5.79 10.90
C ARG A 307 4.72 -6.19 11.45
N VAL A 308 3.69 -6.08 10.61
CA VAL A 308 2.33 -6.52 10.91
C VAL A 308 1.98 -7.66 9.97
N THR A 309 1.76 -8.84 10.53
CA THR A 309 1.66 -10.08 9.76
C THR A 309 0.37 -10.81 10.06
N LEU A 310 -0.02 -11.72 9.18
CA LEU A 310 -1.21 -12.55 9.28
C LEU A 310 -0.86 -14.00 8.91
N LYS A 311 -1.38 -15.00 9.62
CA LYS A 311 -1.30 -16.39 9.18
C LYS A 311 -2.59 -17.12 9.50
N ILE A 312 -3.00 -18.01 8.60
CA ILE A 312 -4.19 -18.85 8.76
C ILE A 312 -3.77 -20.30 8.68
N GLU A 313 -3.60 -20.94 9.83
CA GLU A 313 -3.18 -22.32 9.96
C GLU A 313 -3.61 -22.87 11.32
N ASP A 314 -3.95 -24.16 11.35
CA ASP A 314 -4.37 -24.83 12.59
C ASP A 314 -3.15 -25.19 13.45
N GLY A 315 -3.28 -25.05 14.76
CA GLY A 315 -2.22 -25.40 15.72
C GLY A 315 -1.10 -24.36 15.85
N LEU A 316 -1.27 -23.17 15.26
CA LEU A 316 -0.40 -22.02 15.52
C LEU A 316 -0.50 -21.56 16.97
N GLU A 317 0.54 -20.86 17.42
CA GLU A 317 0.45 -20.01 18.61
C GLU A 317 -0.62 -18.93 18.44
N SER A 318 -1.13 -18.43 19.56
CA SER A 318 -2.11 -17.35 19.57
C SER A 318 -1.55 -16.06 18.93
N SER A 319 -2.46 -15.21 18.45
CA SER A 319 -2.11 -13.86 18.00
C SER A 319 -1.32 -13.10 19.07
N TYR A 320 -0.40 -12.27 18.61
CA TYR A 320 0.46 -11.42 19.43
C TYR A 320 0.34 -9.97 18.98
N LEU A 321 0.22 -9.05 19.94
CA LEU A 321 0.32 -7.61 19.72
C LEU A 321 1.25 -7.04 20.78
N GLY A 322 2.35 -6.42 20.35
CA GLY A 322 3.30 -5.79 21.24
C GLY A 322 2.81 -4.45 21.80
N GLU A 323 3.58 -3.92 22.77
CA GLU A 323 3.29 -2.64 23.42
C GLU A 323 3.50 -1.44 22.48
N LEU A 324 2.44 -1.02 21.79
CA LEU A 324 2.49 0.09 20.84
C LEU A 324 2.82 1.44 21.50
N SER A 325 2.50 1.61 22.79
CA SER A 325 2.67 2.87 23.53
C SER A 325 4.13 3.33 23.64
N ALA A 326 5.09 2.40 23.56
CA ALA A 326 6.52 2.71 23.53
C ALA A 326 6.95 3.46 22.25
N TYR A 327 6.15 3.35 21.19
CA TYR A 327 6.47 3.85 19.85
C TYR A 327 5.45 4.88 19.36
N TRP A 328 4.26 4.92 19.97
CA TRP A 328 3.16 5.77 19.55
C TRP A 328 2.70 6.71 20.66
N ASP A 329 3.11 7.96 20.54
CA ASP A 329 2.56 9.06 21.32
C ASP A 329 1.27 9.55 20.65
N ARG A 330 0.13 9.13 21.20
CA ARG A 330 -1.20 9.51 20.70
C ARG A 330 -1.53 10.98 20.93
N GLN A 331 -0.98 11.59 21.98
CA GLN A 331 -1.23 12.99 22.31
C GLN A 331 -0.42 13.91 21.39
N ALA A 332 0.85 13.60 21.19
CA ALA A 332 1.71 14.30 20.24
C ALA A 332 1.47 13.87 18.78
N GLN A 333 0.59 12.89 18.55
CA GLN A 333 0.27 12.36 17.23
C GLN A 333 1.54 11.93 16.45
N THR A 334 2.42 11.21 17.12
CA THR A 334 3.72 10.80 16.58
C THR A 334 3.92 9.30 16.73
N VAL A 335 4.32 8.64 15.64
CA VAL A 335 4.70 7.22 15.61
C VAL A 335 6.18 7.11 15.25
N ARG A 336 6.92 6.30 16.00
CA ARG A 336 8.32 5.97 15.72
C ARG A 336 8.43 4.51 15.32
N SER A 337 9.22 4.22 14.30
CA SER A 337 9.59 2.84 13.98
C SER A 337 10.37 2.19 15.14
N SER A 338 10.23 0.89 15.27
CA SER A 338 10.94 0.03 16.23
C SER A 338 12.46 0.05 16.02
N THR A 339 12.90 0.30 14.78
CA THR A 339 14.33 0.50 14.43
C THR A 339 14.83 1.90 14.80
N GLY A 340 13.93 2.85 15.08
CA GLY A 340 14.26 4.23 15.37
C GLY A 340 14.72 5.05 14.16
N GLN A 341 14.65 4.51 12.94
CA GLN A 341 15.14 5.17 11.72
C GLN A 341 14.09 6.04 11.02
N LEU A 342 12.81 5.83 11.36
CA LEU A 342 11.66 6.52 10.79
C LEU A 342 10.79 7.11 11.90
N THR A 343 10.35 8.36 11.70
CA THR A 343 9.36 9.04 12.54
C THR A 343 8.24 9.59 11.66
N TRP A 344 6.99 9.31 12.03
CA TRP A 344 5.78 9.85 11.43
C TRP A 344 5.06 10.75 12.44
N ASP A 345 5.24 12.06 12.30
CA ASP A 345 4.46 13.06 13.05
C ASP A 345 3.24 13.43 12.21
N TYR A 346 2.11 12.74 12.46
CA TYR A 346 0.85 12.99 11.76
C TYR A 346 0.07 14.17 12.35
N GLY A 347 0.49 14.71 13.51
CA GLY A 347 0.01 15.99 14.03
C GLY A 347 0.52 17.17 13.19
N SER A 348 1.80 17.15 12.86
CA SER A 348 2.45 18.13 11.98
C SER A 348 2.41 17.71 10.49
N LYS A 349 1.95 16.50 10.18
CA LYS A 349 1.87 15.92 8.83
C LYS A 349 3.23 15.82 8.12
N VAL A 350 4.25 15.38 8.85
CA VAL A 350 5.62 15.21 8.35
C VAL A 350 6.16 13.84 8.75
N VAL A 351 6.80 13.19 7.79
CA VAL A 351 7.67 12.03 7.99
C VAL A 351 9.12 12.50 7.92
N THR A 352 9.91 12.04 8.89
CA THR A 352 11.36 12.19 8.88
C THR A 352 12.01 10.82 8.74
N VAL A 353 12.97 10.74 7.82
CA VAL A 353 13.83 9.57 7.61
C VAL A 353 15.21 9.94 8.13
N HIS A 354 15.60 9.29 9.22
CA HIS A 354 16.79 9.63 9.99
C HIS A 354 17.65 8.38 10.23
N SER A 355 17.68 7.49 9.23
CA SER A 355 18.66 6.40 9.16
C SER A 355 20.09 6.95 9.05
N GLU A 356 21.08 6.10 9.30
CA GLU A 356 22.48 6.44 9.11
C GLU A 356 22.81 6.79 7.64
N LYS A 357 22.12 6.15 6.68
CA LYS A 357 22.35 6.29 5.24
C LYS A 357 21.33 7.22 4.58
N THR A 358 20.31 6.70 3.89
CA THR A 358 19.33 7.58 3.23
C THR A 358 18.52 8.32 4.28
N GLN A 359 18.52 9.65 4.19
CA GLN A 359 17.78 10.54 5.08
C GLN A 359 16.80 11.40 4.28
N GLY A 360 15.82 11.99 4.94
CA GLY A 360 14.85 12.84 4.23
C GLY A 360 13.74 13.41 5.09
N VAL A 361 13.00 14.33 4.48
CA VAL A 361 11.81 14.98 5.03
C VAL A 361 10.71 14.91 3.97
N ILE A 362 9.54 14.38 4.34
CA ILE A 362 8.41 14.17 3.43
C ILE A 362 7.15 14.69 4.12
N GLY A 363 6.37 15.56 3.48
CA GLY A 363 5.10 16.08 4.04
C GLY A 363 5.03 17.60 4.11
N PHE A 364 4.14 18.10 4.98
CA PHE A 364 3.78 19.51 5.10
C PHE A 364 4.71 20.23 6.10
N THR A 365 5.84 20.72 5.61
CA THR A 365 6.94 21.17 6.47
C THR A 365 6.81 22.57 7.04
N GLY A 366 5.91 23.42 6.51
CA GLY A 366 5.57 24.72 7.10
C GLY A 366 6.75 25.63 7.49
N SER A 367 7.70 25.87 6.58
CA SER A 367 8.95 26.64 6.84
C SER A 367 9.79 26.13 8.04
N GLY A 368 9.62 24.85 8.39
CA GLY A 368 10.30 24.21 9.52
C GLY A 368 11.79 23.98 9.31
N THR A 369 12.49 23.67 10.41
CA THR A 369 13.88 23.21 10.41
C THR A 369 13.93 21.77 10.93
N PHE A 370 14.62 20.91 10.21
CA PHE A 370 14.75 19.48 10.51
C PHE A 370 16.22 19.16 10.67
N ASP A 371 16.60 18.63 11.84
CA ASP A 371 17.96 18.23 12.12
C ASP A 371 18.13 16.72 11.93
N LEU A 372 18.58 16.32 10.74
CA LEU A 372 18.84 14.92 10.41
C LEU A 372 20.30 14.55 10.73
N PRO A 373 20.65 13.27 10.92
CA PRO A 373 21.99 12.88 11.33
C PRO A 373 23.12 13.40 10.42
N GLY A 374 22.90 13.48 9.11
CA GLY A 374 23.89 13.91 8.11
C GLY A 374 23.63 15.29 7.49
N VAL A 375 22.47 15.91 7.73
CA VAL A 375 22.11 17.19 7.13
C VAL A 375 21.08 17.94 7.98
N THR A 376 21.27 19.24 8.17
CA THR A 376 20.23 20.12 8.69
C THR A 376 19.50 20.78 7.51
N VAL A 377 18.18 20.66 7.50
CA VAL A 377 17.30 21.16 6.43
C VAL A 377 16.47 22.31 6.98
N ARG A 378 16.55 23.49 6.37
CA ARG A 378 15.66 24.60 6.67
C ARG A 378 14.78 24.89 5.46
N ILE A 379 13.49 24.59 5.57
CA ILE A 379 12.54 24.78 4.46
C ILE A 379 12.16 26.26 4.35
N GLY A 380 12.05 26.74 3.11
CA GLY A 380 11.56 28.06 2.75
C GLY A 380 10.04 28.09 2.70
N GLN A 381 9.48 28.63 1.60
CA GLN A 381 8.03 28.82 1.46
C GLN A 381 7.30 27.63 0.82
N THR A 382 8.02 26.58 0.40
CA THR A 382 7.40 25.39 -0.18
C THR A 382 6.58 24.66 0.88
N LEU A 383 5.28 24.52 0.64
CA LEU A 383 4.33 23.98 1.62
C LEU A 383 4.56 22.48 1.90
N PHE A 384 4.68 21.71 0.82
CA PHE A 384 4.83 20.26 0.84
C PHE A 384 6.14 19.88 0.13
N VAL A 385 6.92 18.97 0.72
CA VAL A 385 8.16 18.47 0.12
C VAL A 385 8.24 16.95 0.18
N SER A 386 8.94 16.37 -0.79
CA SER A 386 9.63 15.09 -0.69
C SER A 386 11.10 15.37 -0.98
N LEU A 387 11.89 15.47 0.08
CA LEU A 387 13.30 15.82 0.02
C LEU A 387 14.14 14.68 0.58
N LEU A 388 14.90 14.02 -0.30
CA LEU A 388 15.69 12.83 0.02
C LEU A 388 17.18 13.08 -0.22
N PHE A 389 18.02 12.53 0.66
CA PHE A 389 19.47 12.55 0.60
C PHE A 389 19.98 11.12 0.59
N THR A 390 20.51 10.67 -0.54
CA THR A 390 20.94 9.27 -0.73
C THR A 390 22.44 9.21 -0.99
N PRO A 391 23.23 8.53 -0.13
CA PRO A 391 24.66 8.35 -0.33
C PRO A 391 24.89 7.29 -1.42
N LEU A 392 25.30 7.70 -2.62
CA LEU A 392 25.51 6.84 -3.78
C LEU A 392 26.76 5.94 -3.66
N ASP A 393 27.58 6.15 -2.64
CA ASP A 393 28.69 5.28 -2.25
C ASP A 393 28.30 4.28 -1.15
N ASN A 394 27.02 4.22 -0.76
CA ASN A 394 26.47 3.32 0.26
C ASN A 394 27.13 3.46 1.66
N ARG A 395 27.76 4.60 1.93
CA ARG A 395 28.34 4.94 3.23
C ARG A 395 27.31 5.67 4.11
N PRO A 396 27.54 5.76 5.43
CA PRO A 396 26.82 6.70 6.28
C PRO A 396 26.78 8.11 5.65
N LEU A 397 25.64 8.80 5.67
CA LEU A 397 25.49 10.08 4.94
C LEU A 397 26.49 11.15 5.43
N ILE A 398 26.82 11.12 6.73
CA ILE A 398 27.80 12.03 7.33
C ILE A 398 29.22 11.79 6.82
N GLU A 399 29.52 10.59 6.32
CA GLU A 399 30.83 10.21 5.76
C GLU A 399 30.85 10.13 4.22
N SER A 400 29.67 10.12 3.59
CA SER A 400 29.56 9.92 2.15
C SER A 400 30.24 11.03 1.36
N GLY A 401 31.02 10.63 0.37
CA GLY A 401 31.68 11.52 -0.59
C GLY A 401 30.81 11.85 -1.79
N HIS A 402 29.71 11.14 -1.98
CA HIS A 402 28.88 11.22 -3.17
C HIS A 402 27.40 11.05 -2.83
N ILE A 403 26.67 12.16 -2.82
CA ILE A 403 25.27 12.20 -2.36
C ILE A 403 24.37 12.70 -3.50
N LEU A 404 23.29 11.97 -3.74
CA LEU A 404 22.17 12.42 -4.57
C LEU A 404 21.13 13.10 -3.69
N ILE A 405 20.75 14.32 -4.08
CA ILE A 405 19.58 15.01 -3.54
C ILE A 405 18.45 14.84 -4.54
N THR A 406 17.32 14.32 -4.06
CA THR A 406 16.04 14.32 -4.80
C THR A 406 15.09 15.28 -4.12
N ALA A 407 14.69 16.35 -4.82
CA ALA A 407 13.90 17.44 -4.26
C ALA A 407 12.62 17.65 -5.07
N MET A 408 11.50 17.13 -4.55
CA MET A 408 10.17 17.25 -5.17
C MET A 408 9.18 17.98 -4.27
N ALA A 409 8.17 18.61 -4.87
CA ALA A 409 7.04 19.23 -4.19
C ALA A 409 5.75 18.85 -4.92
N GLN A 410 4.82 19.77 -5.15
CA GLN A 410 3.61 19.50 -5.95
C GLN A 410 3.88 19.52 -7.46
N ASP A 411 3.05 18.80 -8.22
CA ASP A 411 2.97 18.92 -9.67
C ASP A 411 1.56 19.33 -10.11
N LYS A 412 1.49 20.04 -11.24
CA LYS A 412 0.24 20.32 -11.94
C LYS A 412 0.48 20.63 -13.39
N GLN A 413 -0.53 20.51 -14.24
CA GLN A 413 -0.40 21.01 -15.60
C GLN A 413 -0.40 22.54 -15.64
N LEU A 414 0.18 23.11 -16.69
CA LEU A 414 0.07 24.54 -16.95
C LEU A 414 -1.41 24.92 -17.12
N GLY A 415 -1.84 25.97 -16.44
CA GLY A 415 -3.23 26.44 -16.46
C GLY A 415 -4.19 25.63 -15.59
N THR A 416 -3.71 24.63 -14.84
CA THR A 416 -4.56 23.92 -13.86
C THR A 416 -5.03 24.88 -12.76
N VAL A 417 -6.33 24.86 -12.48
CA VAL A 417 -6.99 25.62 -11.40
C VAL A 417 -7.76 24.64 -10.52
N TYR A 418 -7.42 24.60 -9.23
CA TYR A 418 -8.22 23.96 -8.20
C TYR A 418 -9.05 25.01 -7.46
N ASN A 419 -10.11 24.58 -6.77
CA ASN A 419 -10.72 25.40 -5.72
C ASN A 419 -9.78 25.54 -4.51
N GLU A 420 -10.15 26.38 -3.54
CA GLU A 420 -9.30 26.78 -2.42
C GLU A 420 -8.78 25.60 -1.57
N ASP A 421 -9.61 24.59 -1.33
CA ASP A 421 -9.24 23.39 -0.55
C ASP A 421 -8.70 22.22 -1.40
N GLY A 422 -8.59 22.40 -2.71
CA GLY A 422 -8.12 21.38 -3.64
C GLY A 422 -9.08 20.22 -3.91
N THR A 423 -10.29 20.22 -3.33
CA THR A 423 -11.29 19.14 -3.49
C THR A 423 -12.04 19.20 -4.82
N LYS A 424 -11.76 20.19 -5.66
CA LYS A 424 -12.35 20.35 -6.99
C LYS A 424 -11.33 20.88 -7.99
N LEU A 425 -11.15 20.15 -9.09
CA LEU A 425 -10.43 20.58 -10.28
C LEU A 425 -11.39 21.41 -11.15
N ILE A 426 -11.19 22.72 -11.20
CA ILE A 426 -12.01 23.65 -11.98
C ILE A 426 -11.56 23.64 -13.43
N GLU A 427 -10.27 23.89 -13.65
CA GLU A 427 -9.64 23.86 -14.97
C GLU A 427 -8.55 22.81 -14.97
N THR A 428 -8.58 21.93 -15.97
CA THR A 428 -7.64 20.82 -16.06
C THR A 428 -6.25 21.26 -16.53
N GLY A 429 -6.17 22.33 -17.31
CA GLY A 429 -4.92 22.79 -17.94
C GLY A 429 -4.39 21.83 -19.00
N GLY A 430 -3.11 21.99 -19.36
CA GLY A 430 -2.43 21.14 -20.33
C GLY A 430 -0.89 21.18 -20.20
N PRO A 431 -0.17 20.40 -21.01
CA PRO A 431 1.30 20.45 -21.11
C PRO A 431 1.88 21.88 -21.14
N PRO A 432 3.03 22.15 -20.48
CA PRO A 432 3.87 21.21 -19.74
C PRO A 432 3.29 20.82 -18.36
N LEU A 433 3.74 19.68 -17.81
CA LEU A 433 3.63 19.42 -16.38
C LEU A 433 4.65 20.30 -15.63
N LEU A 434 4.17 21.12 -14.71
CA LEU A 434 4.95 22.01 -13.88
C LEU A 434 5.22 21.36 -12.53
N LEU A 435 6.46 21.49 -12.06
CA LEU A 435 6.88 21.10 -10.71
C LEU A 435 7.05 22.37 -9.88
N GLU A 436 6.44 22.41 -8.70
CA GLU A 436 6.73 23.41 -7.70
C GLU A 436 8.19 23.24 -7.24
N PRO A 437 8.97 24.32 -7.14
CA PRO A 437 10.34 24.20 -6.67
C PRO A 437 10.39 23.96 -5.16
N VAL A 438 11.25 23.05 -4.73
CA VAL A 438 11.65 22.96 -3.33
C VAL A 438 12.56 24.13 -3.00
N GLN A 439 12.13 24.94 -2.05
CA GLN A 439 12.90 26.04 -1.48
C GLN A 439 13.47 25.58 -0.14
N ALA A 440 14.78 25.44 -0.05
CA ALA A 440 15.43 25.01 1.17
C ALA A 440 16.88 25.51 1.27
N ILE A 441 17.34 25.66 2.51
CA ILE A 441 18.76 25.80 2.84
C ILE A 441 19.21 24.49 3.47
N LEU A 442 20.24 23.92 2.87
CA LEU A 442 20.77 22.61 3.21
C LEU A 442 22.15 22.83 3.81
N THR A 443 22.37 22.30 5.01
CA THR A 443 23.68 22.35 5.69
C THR A 443 24.12 20.93 5.99
N PHE A 444 25.10 20.45 5.21
CA PHE A 444 25.61 19.10 5.36
C PHE A 444 26.56 18.98 6.55
N LYS A 445 26.34 17.93 7.34
CA LYS A 445 27.23 17.52 8.44
C LYS A 445 28.29 16.59 7.86
N GLY A 446 29.55 16.74 8.30
CA GLY A 446 30.68 15.93 7.83
C GLY A 446 31.74 16.75 7.08
N ALA A 447 32.48 16.08 6.21
CA ALA A 447 33.59 16.65 5.46
C ALA A 447 33.18 17.87 4.60
N PRO A 448 34.12 18.78 4.26
CA PRO A 448 33.86 19.92 3.41
C PRO A 448 33.24 19.54 2.05
N LEU A 449 32.29 20.35 1.58
CA LEU A 449 31.76 20.22 0.22
C LEU A 449 32.83 20.65 -0.79
N ALA A 450 33.11 19.76 -1.75
CA ALA A 450 33.95 20.05 -2.91
C ALA A 450 33.15 20.68 -4.05
N SER A 451 31.92 20.21 -4.27
CA SER A 451 31.00 20.81 -5.25
C SER A 451 29.55 20.40 -5.02
N VAL A 452 28.65 21.23 -5.52
CA VAL A 452 27.23 20.92 -5.65
C VAL A 452 26.85 21.09 -7.12
N ASN A 453 26.69 19.98 -7.82
CA ASN A 453 26.40 19.94 -9.25
C ASN A 453 24.89 19.91 -9.47
N VAL A 454 24.43 20.68 -10.44
CA VAL A 454 23.06 20.59 -10.96
C VAL A 454 23.00 19.35 -11.84
N VAL A 455 22.06 18.46 -11.57
CA VAL A 455 21.83 17.24 -12.36
C VAL A 455 20.56 17.46 -13.18
N ASP A 456 20.53 17.05 -14.44
CA ASP A 456 19.33 17.22 -15.26
C ASP A 456 18.20 16.25 -14.86
N VAL A 457 17.03 16.39 -15.49
CA VAL A 457 15.85 15.55 -15.21
C VAL A 457 16.00 14.08 -15.63
N TYR A 458 17.13 13.70 -16.26
CA TYR A 458 17.47 12.33 -16.62
C TYR A 458 18.55 11.74 -15.71
N GLY A 459 19.03 12.50 -14.72
CA GLY A 459 20.08 12.04 -13.81
C GLY A 459 21.50 12.27 -14.30
N VAL A 460 21.70 13.10 -15.33
CA VAL A 460 23.04 13.41 -15.88
C VAL A 460 23.57 14.71 -15.24
N PRO A 461 24.73 14.69 -14.56
CA PRO A 461 25.36 15.91 -14.06
C PRO A 461 25.64 16.91 -15.19
N THR A 462 25.28 18.17 -14.98
CA THR A 462 25.50 19.26 -15.94
C THR A 462 26.80 20.01 -15.63
N THR A 463 27.15 20.99 -16.46
CA THR A 463 28.25 21.93 -16.20
C THR A 463 27.88 23.07 -15.25
N ARG A 464 26.65 23.09 -14.72
CA ARG A 464 26.17 24.13 -13.80
C ARG A 464 26.37 23.69 -12.36
N TYR A 465 26.76 24.65 -11.52
CA TYR A 465 27.01 24.46 -10.10
C TYR A 465 26.07 25.33 -9.26
N VAL A 466 25.79 24.86 -8.04
CA VAL A 466 25.15 25.64 -6.99
C VAL A 466 26.25 26.26 -6.12
N GLU A 467 26.18 27.57 -5.94
CA GLU A 467 27.09 28.26 -5.03
C GLU A 467 26.83 27.82 -3.58
N HIS A 468 27.91 27.61 -2.83
CA HIS A 468 27.85 27.18 -1.43
C HIS A 468 28.84 27.98 -0.59
N THR A 469 28.52 28.14 0.70
CA THR A 469 29.39 28.75 1.70
C THR A 469 29.68 27.71 2.76
N GLY A 470 30.92 27.21 2.81
CA GLY A 470 31.25 26.03 3.61
C GLY A 470 30.39 24.84 3.18
N ASN A 471 29.68 24.24 4.13
CA ASN A 471 28.78 23.10 3.87
C ASN A 471 27.32 23.48 3.62
N SER A 472 27.03 24.78 3.48
CA SER A 472 25.68 25.29 3.34
C SER A 472 25.41 25.83 1.94
N PHE A 473 24.25 25.50 1.37
CA PHE A 473 23.77 26.08 0.11
C PHE A 473 22.25 26.10 0.03
N SER A 474 21.71 26.83 -0.95
CA SER A 474 20.28 26.99 -1.18
C SER A 474 19.82 26.30 -2.46
N ILE A 475 18.64 25.69 -2.42
CA ILE A 475 17.87 25.29 -3.59
C ILE A 475 16.56 26.08 -3.61
N ASP A 476 16.14 26.54 -4.78
CA ASP A 476 14.97 27.42 -4.95
C ASP A 476 14.28 27.32 -6.33
N GLY A 477 14.66 26.32 -7.13
CA GLY A 477 14.11 26.12 -8.47
C GLY A 477 14.80 26.87 -9.62
N ARG A 478 15.76 27.77 -9.36
CA ARG A 478 16.45 28.53 -10.43
C ARG A 478 17.17 27.68 -11.50
N TYR A 479 17.42 26.41 -11.18
CA TYR A 479 18.10 25.45 -12.04
C TYR A 479 17.13 24.57 -12.86
N ALA A 480 15.82 24.66 -12.61
CA ALA A 480 14.79 23.84 -13.26
C ALA A 480 15.08 22.33 -13.21
N THR A 481 15.50 21.84 -12.04
CA THR A 481 15.75 20.43 -11.78
C THR A 481 15.23 20.02 -10.40
N TYR A 482 15.03 18.71 -10.23
CA TYR A 482 14.74 18.04 -8.97
C TYR A 482 15.90 17.17 -8.47
N TYR A 483 17.05 17.18 -9.17
CA TYR A 483 18.25 16.46 -8.76
C TYR A 483 19.46 17.37 -8.57
N TYR A 484 20.22 17.09 -7.51
CA TYR A 484 21.53 17.70 -7.27
C TYR A 484 22.52 16.62 -6.82
N GLN A 485 23.77 16.73 -7.27
CA GLN A 485 24.86 15.85 -6.85
C GLN A 485 25.82 16.63 -5.97
N VAL A 486 25.95 16.20 -4.72
CA VAL A 486 26.92 16.73 -3.78
C VAL A 486 28.16 15.84 -3.80
N LYS A 487 29.33 16.47 -3.94
CA LYS A 487 30.64 15.85 -3.78
C LYS A 487 31.34 16.47 -2.58
N ARG A 488 31.97 15.64 -1.76
CA ARG A 488 32.80 16.08 -0.64
C ARG A 488 34.26 15.76 -0.89
N GLU A 489 35.13 16.50 -0.23
CA GLU A 489 36.54 16.15 -0.12
C GLU A 489 36.63 14.95 0.83
N VAL A 490 36.75 13.75 0.26
CA VAL A 490 36.92 12.52 1.03
C VAL A 490 38.41 12.21 1.05
N GLU A 491 38.98 12.05 2.25
CA GLU A 491 40.33 11.48 2.44
C GLU A 491 40.37 10.00 2.06
#